data_AF-A0A6I3XQH3-F1
#
_entry.id   AF-A0A6I3XQH3-F1
#
_cell.length_a   1.000
_cell.length_b   1.000
_cell.length_c   1.000
_cell.angle_alpha   90.00
_cell.angle_beta   90.00
_cell.angle_gamma   90.00
#
_symmetry.space_group_name_H-M   'P 1'
#
loop_
_entity.id
_entity.type
_entity.pdbx_description
1 polymer ?
#
loop_
_entity_poly.entity_id
_entity_poly.type
_entity_poly.pdbx_seq_one_letter_code
_entity_poly.pdbx_strand_id
1 'polypeptide(L)'
;MLAAAMVAWLADRRIIEDRQCNGCFGDNPCYPPGPDYLLACTNVQPGYGNSNYASFSTICTNGMRVVVGREFLWNSSGDFPPVPCPRCGGEKSITAYTEAGFEWLEGKAEALQCEHCKEMSPLPEWEHPTAGFAVLAFEFFNWPEFNREFLAEFSRRLGRRMSYFGGRK
;
A
#
# COMPACT_ATOMS: atom_id res chain seq x y z
N MET A 1 -15.23 11.37 5.98
CA MET A 1 -13.92 10.81 6.39
C MET A 1 -13.02 10.71 5.17
N LEU A 2 -11.70 10.92 5.30
CA LEU A 2 -10.76 10.92 4.16
C LEU A 2 -10.82 9.61 3.35
N ALA A 3 -10.90 8.47 4.03
CA ALA A 3 -11.05 7.15 3.41
C ALA A 3 -12.25 7.08 2.45
N ALA A 4 -13.44 7.47 2.91
CA ALA A 4 -14.66 7.46 2.10
C ALA A 4 -14.57 8.42 0.91
N ALA A 5 -13.93 9.58 1.08
CA ALA A 5 -13.73 10.53 -0.02
C ALA A 5 -12.80 9.97 -1.11
N MET A 6 -11.73 9.25 -0.71
CA MET A 6 -10.84 8.57 -1.66
C MET A 6 -11.56 7.44 -2.40
N VAL A 7 -12.34 6.61 -1.69
CA VAL A 7 -13.17 5.56 -2.31
C VAL A 7 -14.14 6.15 -3.32
N ALA A 8 -14.90 7.19 -2.94
CA ALA A 8 -15.84 7.84 -3.83
C ALA A 8 -15.17 8.40 -5.09
N TRP A 9 -13.98 8.98 -4.95
CA TRP A 9 -13.20 9.47 -6.09
C TRP A 9 -12.73 8.34 -7.02
N LEU A 10 -12.25 7.22 -6.47
CA LEU A 10 -11.84 6.07 -7.27
C LEU A 10 -13.02 5.44 -8.01
N ALA A 11 -14.18 5.38 -7.35
CA ALA A 11 -15.42 4.87 -7.92
C ALA A 11 -15.97 5.80 -9.03
N ASP A 12 -15.96 7.11 -8.82
CA ASP A 12 -16.33 8.13 -9.81
C ASP A 12 -15.45 8.03 -11.07
N ARG A 13 -14.15 7.78 -10.89
CA ARG A 13 -13.20 7.50 -11.98
C ARG A 13 -13.29 6.09 -12.54
N ARG A 14 -14.19 5.24 -12.04
CA ARG A 14 -14.36 3.84 -12.43
C ARG A 14 -13.08 3.01 -12.32
N ILE A 15 -12.18 3.40 -11.42
CA ILE A 15 -10.97 2.64 -11.08
C ILE A 15 -11.32 1.44 -10.20
N ILE A 16 -12.28 1.63 -9.29
CA ILE A 16 -12.92 0.57 -8.50
C ILE A 16 -14.43 0.57 -8.79
N GLU A 17 -15.12 -0.50 -8.45
CA GLU A 17 -16.59 -0.50 -8.45
C GLU A 17 -17.15 0.20 -7.20
N ASP A 18 -18.29 0.89 -7.33
CA ASP A 18 -19.04 1.48 -6.20
C ASP A 18 -19.91 0.44 -5.48
N ARG A 19 -19.27 -0.68 -5.10
CA ARG A 19 -19.87 -1.71 -4.26
C ARG A 19 -18.79 -2.42 -3.47
N GLN A 20 -19.17 -2.90 -2.30
CA GLN A 20 -18.32 -3.76 -1.50
C GLN A 20 -18.46 -5.22 -1.91
N CYS A 21 -17.38 -5.97 -1.74
CA CYS A 21 -17.31 -7.42 -1.85
C CYS A 21 -16.47 -7.98 -0.69
N ASN A 22 -16.64 -9.27 -0.40
CA ASN A 22 -15.86 -10.01 0.61
C ASN A 22 -14.86 -10.97 -0.05
N GLY A 23 -14.50 -10.71 -1.31
CA GLY A 23 -13.72 -11.63 -2.13
C GLY A 23 -12.20 -11.42 -2.06
N CYS A 24 -11.78 -10.29 -1.51
CA CYS A 24 -10.37 -9.94 -1.38
C CYS A 24 -9.74 -10.60 -0.16
N PHE A 25 -8.41 -10.62 -0.11
CA PHE A 25 -7.69 -11.18 1.03
C PHE A 25 -8.06 -10.46 2.35
N GLY A 26 -8.49 -11.24 3.35
CA GLY A 26 -8.76 -10.79 4.72
C GLY A 26 -10.25 -10.60 5.07
N ASP A 27 -10.51 -10.09 6.28
CA ASP A 27 -11.85 -10.00 6.88
C ASP A 27 -12.58 -8.67 6.64
N ASN A 28 -11.95 -7.72 5.94
CA ASN A 28 -12.49 -6.37 5.74
C ASN A 28 -13.24 -6.23 4.39
N PRO A 29 -14.25 -5.34 4.31
CA PRO A 29 -14.92 -5.04 3.06
C PRO A 29 -13.94 -4.49 2.03
N CYS A 30 -14.03 -5.00 0.81
CA CYS A 30 -13.15 -4.60 -0.29
C CYS A 30 -13.95 -4.14 -1.50
N TYR A 31 -13.30 -3.46 -2.43
CA TYR A 31 -13.91 -2.91 -3.63
C TYR A 31 -13.34 -3.62 -4.86
N PRO A 32 -14.16 -4.27 -5.69
CA PRO A 32 -13.70 -4.87 -6.93
C PRO A 32 -13.01 -3.84 -7.84
N PRO A 33 -12.11 -4.28 -8.74
CA PRO A 33 -11.56 -3.40 -9.76
C PRO A 33 -12.68 -2.89 -10.66
N GLY A 34 -12.62 -1.62 -11.03
CA GLY A 34 -13.55 -1.01 -11.96
C GLY A 34 -13.09 -1.18 -13.41
N PRO A 35 -13.98 -0.91 -14.38
CA PRO A 35 -13.70 -1.10 -15.81
C PRO A 35 -12.53 -0.25 -16.33
N ASP A 36 -12.20 0.84 -15.64
CA ASP A 36 -11.18 1.78 -16.08
C ASP A 36 -9.90 1.69 -15.22
N TYR A 37 -9.73 0.62 -14.42
CA TYR A 37 -8.59 0.46 -13.49
C TYR A 37 -7.22 0.62 -14.16
N LEU A 38 -7.09 0.20 -15.43
CA LEU A 38 -5.86 0.32 -16.20
C LEU A 38 -5.39 1.77 -16.40
N LEU A 39 -6.29 2.75 -16.30
CA LEU A 39 -5.93 4.18 -16.35
C LEU A 39 -5.06 4.61 -15.15
N ALA A 40 -5.11 3.86 -14.04
CA ALA A 40 -4.25 4.09 -12.89
C ALA A 40 -2.86 3.44 -13.05
N CYS A 41 -2.71 2.53 -14.01
CA CYS A 41 -1.59 1.59 -14.07
C CYS A 41 -0.56 1.95 -15.16
N THR A 42 0.62 1.36 -15.03
CA THR A 42 1.70 1.30 -16.02
C THR A 42 2.14 -0.16 -16.23
N ASN A 43 3.01 -0.40 -17.21
CA ASN A 43 3.71 -1.68 -17.41
C ASN A 43 2.78 -2.91 -17.52
N VAL A 44 1.61 -2.73 -18.10
CA VAL A 44 0.61 -3.78 -18.27
C VAL A 44 1.05 -4.71 -19.40
N GLN A 45 1.73 -5.81 -19.06
CA GLN A 45 2.19 -6.78 -20.04
C GLN A 45 0.98 -7.49 -20.69
N PRO A 46 0.83 -7.44 -22.04
CA PRO A 46 -0.25 -8.15 -22.72
C PRO A 46 -0.24 -9.65 -22.38
N GLY A 47 -1.42 -10.23 -22.17
CA GLY A 47 -1.58 -11.65 -21.90
C GLY A 47 -1.45 -12.06 -20.43
N TYR A 48 -1.07 -11.16 -19.53
CA TYR A 48 -1.23 -11.39 -18.08
C TYR A 48 -2.69 -11.19 -17.67
N GLY A 49 -3.18 -11.96 -16.69
CA GLY A 49 -4.57 -11.90 -16.23
C GLY A 49 -5.03 -10.54 -15.70
N ASN A 50 -4.08 -9.65 -15.37
CA ASN A 50 -4.30 -8.27 -14.94
C ASN A 50 -4.12 -7.23 -16.06
N SER A 51 -4.11 -7.66 -17.32
CA SER A 51 -3.96 -6.79 -18.49
C SER A 51 -5.24 -6.39 -19.19
N ASN A 52 -6.37 -6.98 -18.80
CA ASN A 52 -7.68 -6.60 -19.30
C ASN A 52 -8.74 -6.78 -18.22
N TYR A 53 -9.74 -5.91 -18.24
CA TYR A 53 -10.81 -5.89 -17.25
C TYR A 53 -11.65 -7.17 -17.23
N ALA A 54 -11.95 -7.75 -18.40
CA ALA A 54 -12.83 -8.91 -18.51
C ALA A 54 -12.29 -10.14 -17.78
N SER A 55 -10.97 -10.39 -17.82
CA SER A 55 -10.35 -11.44 -17.02
C SER A 55 -10.05 -11.00 -15.59
N PHE A 56 -9.67 -9.74 -15.37
CA PHE A 56 -9.23 -9.27 -14.06
C PHE A 56 -10.39 -9.19 -13.05
N SER A 57 -11.57 -8.80 -13.50
CA SER A 57 -12.77 -8.61 -12.66
C SER A 57 -13.45 -9.90 -12.21
N THR A 58 -13.19 -11.03 -12.87
CA THR A 58 -13.78 -12.33 -12.48
C THR A 58 -13.10 -12.97 -11.27
N ILE A 59 -11.89 -12.52 -10.95
CA ILE A 59 -11.10 -13.03 -9.83
C ILE A 59 -11.42 -12.18 -8.60
N CYS A 60 -12.08 -12.80 -7.63
CA CYS A 60 -12.57 -12.13 -6.43
C CYS A 60 -11.45 -11.50 -5.58
N THR A 61 -10.23 -12.04 -5.66
CA THR A 61 -9.05 -11.57 -4.91
C THR A 61 -8.37 -10.33 -5.47
N ASN A 62 -8.85 -9.78 -6.61
CA ASN A 62 -8.22 -8.65 -7.30
C ASN A 62 -8.73 -7.25 -6.88
N GLY A 63 -9.44 -7.14 -5.76
CA GLY A 63 -9.99 -5.85 -5.34
C GLY A 63 -9.00 -4.98 -4.56
N MET A 64 -9.54 -3.87 -4.07
CA MET A 64 -8.88 -2.91 -3.21
C MET A 64 -9.45 -2.99 -1.79
N ARG A 65 -8.58 -3.04 -0.79
CA ARG A 65 -8.96 -2.93 0.63
C ARG A 65 -8.60 -1.55 1.17
N VAL A 66 -9.49 -0.99 1.99
CA VAL A 66 -9.20 0.20 2.78
C VAL A 66 -8.86 -0.22 4.20
N VAL A 67 -7.70 0.18 4.68
CA VAL A 67 -7.25 -0.06 6.05
C VAL A 67 -7.38 1.22 6.85
N VAL A 68 -8.03 1.15 8.00
CA VAL A 68 -8.18 2.28 8.94
C VAL A 68 -7.75 1.81 10.32
N GLY A 69 -6.83 2.55 10.95
CA GLY A 69 -6.17 2.14 12.18
C GLY A 69 -4.73 1.69 11.94
N ARG A 70 -4.03 1.40 13.03
CA ARG A 70 -2.63 0.99 13.00
C ARG A 70 -2.47 -0.32 12.26
N GLU A 71 -1.67 -0.30 11.22
CA GLU A 71 -1.35 -1.48 10.43
C GLU A 71 0.14 -1.50 10.06
N PHE A 72 0.69 -2.71 9.97
CA PHE A 72 2.01 -2.98 9.43
C PHE A 72 1.85 -3.84 8.18
N LEU A 73 2.04 -3.21 7.02
CA LEU A 73 1.71 -3.75 5.71
C LEU A 73 2.95 -4.27 4.99
N TRP A 74 2.79 -5.32 4.19
CA TRP A 74 3.86 -5.84 3.34
C TRP A 74 3.38 -6.31 1.97
N ASN A 75 4.23 -6.12 0.97
CA ASN A 75 4.15 -6.76 -0.33
C ASN A 75 4.92 -8.10 -0.27
N SER A 76 4.19 -9.21 -0.20
CA SER A 76 4.76 -10.56 -0.08
C SER A 76 5.57 -11.03 -1.29
N SER A 77 5.54 -10.29 -2.39
CA SER A 77 6.20 -10.65 -3.66
C SER A 77 7.56 -9.99 -3.87
N GLY A 78 8.13 -9.31 -2.87
CA GLY A 78 9.41 -8.63 -3.01
C GLY A 78 10.44 -9.02 -1.96
N ASP A 79 11.68 -8.60 -2.19
CA ASP A 79 12.78 -8.79 -1.25
C ASP A 79 12.60 -7.95 0.02
N PHE A 80 13.28 -8.37 1.08
CA PHE A 80 13.26 -7.72 2.39
C PHE A 80 14.68 -7.26 2.80
N PRO A 81 15.26 -6.27 2.11
CA PRO A 81 16.58 -5.74 2.44
C PRO A 81 16.59 -5.01 3.79
N PRO A 82 17.78 -4.68 4.32
CA PRO A 82 17.89 -3.75 5.44
C PRO A 82 17.21 -2.40 5.16
N VAL A 83 16.72 -1.75 6.22
CA VAL A 83 15.95 -0.51 6.13
C VAL A 83 16.85 0.70 6.38
N PRO A 84 16.95 1.66 5.46
CA PRO A 84 17.78 2.84 5.65
C PRO A 84 17.18 3.76 6.71
N CYS A 85 18.02 4.26 7.62
CA CYS A 85 17.61 5.26 8.59
C CYS A 85 17.17 6.57 7.91
N PRO A 86 16.00 7.14 8.24
CA PRO A 86 15.50 8.37 7.63
C PRO A 86 16.34 9.61 7.96
N ARG A 87 17.26 9.53 8.93
CA ARG A 87 18.14 10.63 9.35
C ARG A 87 19.54 10.56 8.78
N CYS A 88 20.16 9.37 8.76
CA CYS A 88 21.57 9.22 8.38
C CYS A 88 21.82 8.23 7.25
N GLY A 89 20.79 7.52 6.77
CA GLY A 89 20.93 6.48 5.75
C GLY A 89 21.55 5.17 6.24
N GLY A 90 22.06 5.11 7.47
CA GLY A 90 22.61 3.89 8.05
C GLY A 90 21.57 2.76 8.11
N GLU A 91 21.99 1.55 7.72
CA GLU A 91 21.11 0.39 7.62
C GLU A 91 20.67 -0.10 9.00
N LYS A 92 19.38 -0.40 9.11
CA LYS A 92 18.74 -1.07 10.23
C LYS A 92 18.34 -2.48 9.79
N SER A 93 18.54 -3.48 10.65
CA SER A 93 18.18 -4.85 10.31
C SER A 93 16.67 -4.99 10.07
N ILE A 94 16.31 -5.84 9.11
CA ILE A 94 14.91 -6.12 8.81
C ILE A 94 14.19 -6.78 10.00
N THR A 95 14.90 -7.57 10.80
CA THR A 95 14.37 -8.19 12.02
C THR A 95 13.88 -7.13 13.01
N ALA A 96 14.73 -6.15 13.34
CA ALA A 96 14.35 -5.08 14.26
C ALA A 96 13.21 -4.21 13.72
N TYR A 97 13.19 -3.98 12.39
CA TYR A 97 12.10 -3.27 11.73
C TYR A 97 10.76 -4.03 11.84
N THR A 98 10.80 -5.36 11.66
CA THR A 98 9.61 -6.23 11.73
C THR A 98 9.10 -6.38 13.17
N GLU A 99 9.99 -6.51 14.14
CA GLU A 99 9.64 -6.52 15.56
C GLU A 99 8.93 -5.23 15.97
N ALA A 100 9.44 -4.07 15.54
CA ALA A 100 8.77 -2.80 15.74
C ALA A 100 7.42 -2.72 15.00
N GLY A 101 7.27 -3.43 13.88
CA GLY A 101 6.01 -3.74 13.21
C GLY A 101 4.95 -4.33 14.13
N PHE A 102 5.31 -5.43 14.81
CA PHE A 102 4.39 -6.08 15.76
C PHE A 102 4.09 -5.21 16.97
N GLU A 103 5.08 -4.52 17.52
CA GLU A 103 4.87 -3.58 18.63
C GLU A 103 3.98 -2.40 18.21
N TRP A 104 4.09 -1.91 16.98
CA TRP A 104 3.23 -0.87 16.44
C TRP A 104 1.77 -1.29 16.41
N LEU A 105 1.49 -2.51 15.93
CA LEU A 105 0.13 -3.07 15.89
C LEU A 105 -0.50 -3.13 17.28
N GLU A 106 0.29 -3.43 18.30
CA GLU A 106 -0.13 -3.49 19.70
C GLU A 106 -0.15 -2.12 20.38
N GLY A 107 0.25 -1.04 19.69
CA GLY A 107 0.34 0.31 20.25
C GLY A 107 1.50 0.50 21.25
N LYS A 108 2.51 -0.37 21.20
CA LYS A 108 3.67 -0.38 22.10
C LYS A 108 4.86 0.42 21.56
N ALA A 109 4.92 0.64 20.25
CA ALA A 109 5.98 1.42 19.60
C ALA A 109 5.43 2.53 18.70
N GLU A 110 6.08 3.69 18.73
CA GLU A 110 5.81 4.83 17.81
C GLU A 110 7.02 5.19 16.95
N ALA A 111 8.23 4.81 17.40
CA ALA A 111 9.48 5.22 16.82
C ALA A 111 10.54 4.13 17.00
N LEU A 112 11.52 4.11 16.10
CA LEU A 112 12.66 3.19 16.12
C LEU A 112 13.97 3.98 16.22
N GLN A 113 14.91 3.48 17.03
CA GLN A 113 16.24 4.08 17.16
C GLN A 113 17.21 3.57 16.09
N CYS A 114 17.96 4.47 15.46
CA CYS A 114 19.08 4.10 14.60
C CYS A 114 20.32 3.72 15.43
N GLU A 115 20.98 2.61 15.11
CA GLU A 115 22.22 2.23 15.80
C GLU A 115 23.43 3.07 15.38
N HIS A 116 23.37 3.71 14.21
CA HIS A 116 24.47 4.52 13.65
C HIS A 116 24.46 5.95 14.21
N CYS A 117 23.33 6.66 14.06
CA CYS A 117 23.22 8.06 14.51
C CYS A 117 22.52 8.23 15.87
N LYS A 118 22.01 7.15 16.47
CA LYS A 118 21.30 7.14 17.76
C LYS A 118 19.99 7.94 17.83
N GLU A 119 19.59 8.58 16.73
CA GLU A 119 18.33 9.30 16.62
C GLU A 119 17.12 8.35 16.66
N MET A 120 16.07 8.80 17.35
CA MET A 120 14.74 8.19 17.31
C MET A 120 13.98 8.78 16.13
N SER A 121 13.42 7.93 15.26
CA SER A 121 12.57 8.40 14.16
C SER A 121 11.23 7.67 14.16
N PRO A 122 10.10 8.37 13.95
CA PRO A 122 8.78 7.77 13.88
C PRO A 122 8.74 6.60 12.91
N LEU A 123 8.07 5.50 13.26
CA LEU A 123 8.00 4.30 12.44
C LEU A 123 7.52 4.58 10.99
N PRO A 124 6.50 5.42 10.75
CA PRO A 124 6.09 5.78 9.38
C PRO A 124 7.13 6.53 8.54
N GLU A 125 8.22 7.05 9.13
CA GLU A 125 9.32 7.68 8.38
C GLU A 125 10.34 6.68 7.84
N TRP A 126 10.35 5.44 8.35
CA TRP A 126 11.26 4.39 7.88
C TRP A 126 10.69 3.76 6.60
N GLU A 127 11.13 4.25 5.45
CA GLU A 127 10.66 3.78 4.15
C GLU A 127 11.32 2.44 3.77
N HIS A 128 10.51 1.46 3.40
CA HIS A 128 10.95 0.17 2.91
C HIS A 128 10.27 -0.15 1.57
N PRO A 129 10.99 -0.74 0.58
CA PRO A 129 10.44 -0.96 -0.76
C PRO A 129 9.28 -1.97 -0.81
N THR A 130 9.07 -2.76 0.25
CA THR A 130 8.06 -3.82 0.29
C THR A 130 7.26 -3.84 1.60
N ALA A 131 7.45 -2.87 2.50
CA ALA A 131 6.71 -2.84 3.77
C ALA A 131 6.54 -1.42 4.30
N GLY A 132 5.58 -1.20 5.19
CA GLY A 132 5.38 0.12 5.78
C GLY A 132 4.34 0.15 6.90
N PHE A 133 4.40 1.23 7.67
CA PHE A 133 3.47 1.51 8.76
C PHE A 133 2.41 2.50 8.30
N ALA A 134 1.16 2.23 8.63
CA ALA A 134 0.05 3.11 8.27
C ALA A 134 -0.97 3.23 9.40
N VAL A 135 -1.69 4.36 9.40
CA VAL A 135 -2.97 4.52 10.11
C VAL A 135 -4.16 4.63 9.14
N LEU A 136 -3.86 4.76 7.86
CA LEU A 136 -4.77 4.74 6.72
C LEU A 136 -3.98 4.21 5.52
N ALA A 137 -4.47 3.16 4.87
CA ALA A 137 -3.86 2.63 3.66
C ALA A 137 -4.89 2.11 2.66
N PHE A 138 -4.46 1.97 1.41
CA PHE A 138 -5.22 1.42 0.31
C PHE A 138 -4.39 0.31 -0.32
N GLU A 139 -4.77 -0.94 -0.09
CA GLU A 139 -4.07 -2.10 -0.63
C GLU A 139 -4.77 -2.57 -1.89
N PHE A 140 -4.00 -2.81 -2.94
CA PHE A 140 -4.49 -3.23 -4.24
C PHE A 140 -3.88 -4.59 -4.58
N PHE A 141 -4.70 -5.63 -4.66
CA PHE A 141 -4.22 -7.01 -4.76
C PHE A 141 -4.09 -7.47 -6.21
N ASN A 142 -2.90 -7.90 -6.62
CA ASN A 142 -2.59 -8.37 -7.99
C ASN A 142 -2.68 -7.28 -9.09
N TRP A 143 -2.77 -6.01 -8.70
CA TRP A 143 -2.81 -4.91 -9.65
C TRP A 143 -1.44 -4.73 -10.31
N PRO A 144 -1.39 -4.27 -11.57
CA PRO A 144 -0.15 -3.77 -12.16
C PRO A 144 0.42 -2.60 -11.35
N GLU A 145 1.65 -2.22 -11.65
CA GLU A 145 2.28 -1.04 -11.05
C GLU A 145 1.46 0.23 -11.40
N PHE A 146 1.37 1.18 -10.47
CA PHE A 146 0.67 2.43 -10.73
C PHE A 146 1.53 3.43 -11.50
N ASN A 147 0.90 4.20 -12.40
CA ASN A 147 1.58 5.27 -13.10
C ASN A 147 1.80 6.49 -12.18
N ARG A 148 2.76 7.34 -12.59
CA ARG A 148 3.18 8.50 -11.79
C ARG A 148 2.08 9.55 -11.67
N GLU A 149 1.28 9.76 -12.73
CA GLU A 149 0.18 10.72 -12.72
C GLU A 149 -0.88 10.34 -11.69
N PHE A 150 -1.26 9.05 -11.65
CA PHE A 150 -2.20 8.52 -10.68
C PHE A 150 -1.68 8.68 -9.26
N LEU A 151 -0.44 8.27 -8.99
CA LEU A 151 0.16 8.40 -7.65
C LEU A 151 0.27 9.86 -7.18
N ALA A 152 0.60 10.79 -8.09
CA ALA A 152 0.65 12.22 -7.79
C ALA A 152 -0.74 12.78 -7.43
N GLU A 153 -1.77 12.44 -8.20
CA GLU A 153 -3.15 12.85 -7.93
C GLU A 153 -3.69 12.21 -6.65
N PHE A 154 -3.35 10.94 -6.40
CA PHE A 154 -3.70 10.21 -5.18
C PHE A 154 -3.10 10.90 -3.95
N SER A 155 -1.81 11.21 -3.98
CA SER A 155 -1.11 11.93 -2.91
C SER A 155 -1.69 13.32 -2.68
N ARG A 156 -1.97 14.08 -3.75
CA ARG A 156 -2.60 15.41 -3.67
C ARG A 156 -3.95 15.37 -2.96
N ARG A 157 -4.77 14.35 -3.24
CA ARG A 157 -6.09 14.16 -2.62
C ARG A 157 -6.02 13.68 -1.19
N LEU A 158 -5.04 12.86 -0.85
CA LEU A 158 -4.76 12.49 0.54
C LEU A 158 -4.37 13.71 1.39
N GLY A 159 -3.71 14.71 0.78
CA GLY A 159 -3.27 15.93 1.46
C GLY A 159 -2.24 15.69 2.57
N ARG A 160 -1.57 14.54 2.54
CA ARG A 160 -0.61 14.07 3.55
C ARG A 160 0.54 13.35 2.86
N ARG A 161 1.67 13.19 3.57
CA ARG A 161 2.77 12.33 3.12
C ARG A 161 2.24 10.92 2.89
N MET A 162 2.57 10.35 1.74
CA MET A 162 2.18 9.01 1.31
C MET A 162 3.46 8.25 0.98
N SER A 163 3.56 7.03 1.51
CA SER A 163 4.53 6.04 1.04
C SER A 163 3.83 5.12 0.05
N TYR A 164 4.53 4.73 -1.00
CA TYR A 164 4.06 3.74 -1.99
C TYR A 164 5.08 2.62 -2.07
N PHE A 165 4.59 1.39 -1.92
CA PHE A 165 5.34 0.17 -2.21
C PHE A 165 4.43 -0.77 -2.98
N GLY A 166 4.96 -1.40 -4.02
CA GLY A 166 4.21 -2.23 -4.95
C GLY A 166 5.09 -2.72 -6.09
N GLY A 167 4.48 -3.48 -7.01
CA GLY A 167 5.18 -4.06 -8.15
C GLY A 167 5.90 -5.38 -7.83
N ARG A 168 6.16 -6.16 -8.88
CA ARG A 168 7.17 -7.23 -8.89
C ARG A 168 8.47 -6.57 -9.35
N LYS A 169 9.52 -6.62 -8.52
CA LYS A 169 10.87 -6.26 -8.98
C LYS A 169 11.49 -7.44 -9.71
#